data_AF-A0A7X0VUK1-F1
#
_entry.id   AF-A0A7X0VUK1-F1
#
_cell.length_a   1.000
_cell.length_b   1.000
_cell.length_c   1.000
_cell.angle_alpha   90.00
_cell.angle_beta   90.00
_cell.angle_gamma   90.00
#
_symmetry.space_group_name_H-M   'P 1'
#
loop_
_entity.id
_entity.type
_entity.pdbx_description
1 polymer ?
#
loop_
_entity_poly.entity_id
_entity_poly.type
_entity_poly.pdbx_seq_one_letter_code
_entity_poly.pdbx_strand_id
1 'polypeptide(L)'
;MDRMAWYRSLFEEAVCKLEPMWEKDDSCTGGSRWRKRNYPFEEQFQLTRLEREVPLAIMYSFLLPEIYLQASIFEELRRYESGFELSYILMDRMLRLVITLPVDELRGTLLGFIHQARAEFMDILDWIVKRANAAPLRVLAAQR
;
A
#
# COMPACT_ATOMS: atom_id res chain seq x y z
N MET A 1 19.70 -1.40 -21.57
CA MET A 1 19.16 -2.24 -20.49
C MET A 1 17.74 -1.78 -20.22
N ASP A 2 16.76 -2.68 -20.14
CA ASP A 2 15.37 -2.32 -19.85
C ASP A 2 15.28 -1.76 -18.42
N ARG A 3 14.73 -0.54 -18.25
CA ARG A 3 14.59 0.13 -16.95
C ARG A 3 13.79 -0.72 -15.97
N MET A 4 12.75 -1.40 -16.45
CA MET A 4 11.94 -2.28 -15.59
C MET A 4 12.78 -3.45 -15.04
N ALA A 5 13.55 -4.10 -15.90
CA ALA A 5 14.45 -5.18 -15.50
C ALA A 5 15.51 -4.70 -14.49
N TRP A 6 16.01 -3.48 -14.65
CA TRP A 6 16.98 -2.90 -13.72
C TRP A 6 16.38 -2.65 -12.33
N TYR A 7 15.23 -1.97 -12.25
CA TYR A 7 14.55 -1.73 -10.97
C TYR A 7 14.10 -3.02 -10.29
N ARG A 8 13.70 -4.02 -11.07
CA ARG A 8 13.42 -5.37 -10.58
C ARG A 8 14.64 -5.96 -9.87
N SER A 9 15.79 -5.99 -10.55
CA SER A 9 17.02 -6.54 -9.97
C SER A 9 17.49 -5.76 -8.75
N LEU A 10 17.37 -4.43 -8.75
CA LEU A 10 17.66 -3.60 -7.57
C LEU A 10 16.78 -3.96 -6.38
N PHE A 11 15.48 -4.13 -6.61
CA PHE A 11 14.56 -4.52 -5.55
C PHE A 11 14.93 -5.89 -4.99
N GLU A 12 15.09 -6.88 -5.87
CA GLU A 12 15.42 -8.27 -5.51
C GLU A 12 16.74 -8.35 -4.71
N GLU A 13 17.78 -7.63 -5.13
CA GLU A 13 19.05 -7.57 -4.41
C GLU A 13 18.87 -6.94 -3.01
N ALA A 14 18.13 -5.84 -2.93
CA ALA A 14 17.94 -5.11 -1.69
C ALA A 14 17.12 -5.92 -0.67
N VAL A 15 16.00 -6.52 -1.08
CA VAL A 15 15.16 -7.31 -0.18
C VAL A 15 15.80 -8.62 0.22
N CYS A 16 16.60 -9.26 -0.65
CA CYS A 16 17.33 -10.47 -0.29
C CYS A 16 18.26 -10.25 0.93
N LYS A 17 18.82 -9.04 1.06
CA LYS A 17 19.72 -8.67 2.17
C LYS A 17 18.98 -8.16 3.40
N LEU A 18 17.88 -7.43 3.22
CA LEU A 18 17.26 -6.62 4.30
C LEU A 18 15.86 -7.08 4.70
N GLU A 19 15.06 -7.60 3.78
CA GLU A 19 13.69 -8.09 4.04
C GLU A 19 13.44 -9.40 3.26
N PRO A 20 14.06 -10.54 3.62
CA PRO A 20 14.06 -11.76 2.79
C PRO A 20 12.68 -12.47 2.68
N MET A 21 11.65 -11.91 3.31
CA MET A 21 10.28 -12.43 3.35
C MET A 21 9.42 -11.98 2.16
N TRP A 22 9.97 -11.16 1.25
CA TRP A 22 9.28 -10.77 0.01
C TRP A 22 9.27 -11.94 -0.98
N GLU A 23 8.08 -12.39 -1.35
CA GLU A 23 7.85 -13.45 -2.31
C GLU A 23 7.37 -12.85 -3.63
N LYS A 24 7.93 -13.32 -4.74
CA LYS A 24 7.49 -12.88 -6.07
C LYS A 24 6.13 -13.48 -6.40
N ASP A 25 5.24 -12.65 -6.94
CA ASP A 25 3.91 -13.06 -7.41
C ASP A 25 3.92 -13.25 -8.93
N ASP A 26 4.09 -14.52 -9.35
CA ASP A 26 4.14 -14.90 -10.76
C ASP A 26 2.79 -14.78 -11.48
N SER A 27 1.69 -14.52 -10.76
CA SER A 27 0.36 -14.30 -11.36
C SER A 27 0.17 -12.87 -11.89
N CYS A 28 1.09 -11.95 -11.59
CA CYS A 28 0.96 -10.55 -11.98
C CYS A 28 1.21 -10.34 -13.48
N THR A 29 0.15 -10.06 -14.23
CA THR A 29 0.23 -9.64 -15.63
C THR A 29 0.51 -8.13 -15.73
N GLY A 30 1.37 -7.71 -16.66
CA GLY A 30 1.66 -6.28 -16.89
C GLY A 30 2.73 -5.65 -15.99
N GLY A 31 3.62 -6.44 -15.40
CA GLY A 31 4.71 -5.92 -14.57
C GLY A 31 5.43 -6.99 -13.77
N SER A 32 5.94 -6.60 -12.61
CA SER A 32 6.44 -7.53 -11.58
C SER A 32 5.86 -7.11 -10.24
N ARG A 33 5.37 -8.07 -9.46
CA ARG A 33 4.82 -7.85 -8.13
C ARG A 33 5.49 -8.79 -7.13
N TRP A 34 5.66 -8.29 -5.92
CA TRP A 34 6.09 -9.05 -4.77
C TRP A 34 5.11 -8.82 -3.64
N ARG A 35 4.98 -9.82 -2.79
CA ARG A 35 4.08 -9.84 -1.64
C ARG A 35 4.87 -10.20 -0.41
N LYS A 36 4.47 -9.64 0.71
CA LYS A 36 5.03 -9.96 2.02
C LYS A 36 3.87 -10.03 3.00
N ARG A 37 3.65 -11.21 3.56
CA ARG A 37 2.62 -11.41 4.60
C ARG A 37 3.07 -10.73 5.88
N ASN A 38 2.25 -9.84 6.41
CA ASN A 38 2.54 -9.10 7.63
C ASN A 38 1.25 -8.93 8.45
N TYR A 39 0.88 -9.96 9.22
CA TYR A 39 -0.41 -10.02 9.93
C TYR A 39 -0.68 -8.74 10.73
N PRO A 40 -1.87 -8.11 10.61
CA PRO A 40 -3.11 -8.63 10.00
C PRO A 40 -3.28 -8.31 8.49
N PHE A 41 -2.28 -7.74 7.82
CA PHE A 41 -2.37 -7.32 6.42
C PHE A 41 -1.32 -8.00 5.52
N GLU A 42 -1.38 -7.73 4.22
CA GLU A 42 -0.34 -8.12 3.27
C GLU A 42 0.25 -6.86 2.65
N GLU A 43 1.57 -6.76 2.62
CA GLU A 43 2.27 -5.73 1.88
C GLU A 43 2.49 -6.22 0.44
N GLN A 44 2.33 -5.33 -0.53
CA GLN A 44 2.69 -5.61 -1.92
C GLN A 44 3.55 -4.49 -2.48
N PHE A 45 4.57 -4.87 -3.24
CA PHE A 45 5.39 -3.97 -4.04
C PHE A 45 5.19 -4.35 -5.51
N GLN A 46 5.01 -3.37 -6.38
CA GLN A 46 4.78 -3.61 -7.80
C GLN A 46 5.54 -2.60 -8.67
N LEU A 47 6.16 -3.11 -9.73
CA LEU A 47 6.69 -2.34 -10.83
C LEU A 47 5.80 -2.57 -12.05
N THR A 48 5.23 -1.52 -12.62
CA THR A 48 4.29 -1.64 -13.73
C THR A 48 4.34 -0.41 -14.64
N ARG A 49 3.81 -0.54 -15.85
CA ARG A 49 3.59 0.60 -16.74
C ARG A 49 2.10 0.89 -16.74
N LEU A 50 1.74 2.11 -16.38
CA LEU A 50 0.35 2.56 -16.42
C LEU A 50 0.03 2.88 -17.90
N GLU A 51 -0.69 2.02 -18.60
CA GLU A 51 -1.03 2.25 -20.02
C GLU A 51 0.18 2.41 -21.00
N ARG A 52 -0.12 2.60 -22.30
CA ARG A 52 0.89 2.52 -23.38
C ARG A 52 1.85 3.71 -23.46
N GLU A 53 1.54 4.85 -22.82
CA GLU A 53 2.32 6.09 -22.93
C GLU A 53 2.87 6.63 -21.59
N VAL A 54 2.52 6.05 -20.44
CA VAL A 54 2.94 6.59 -19.13
C VAL A 54 4.27 5.97 -18.69
N PRO A 55 5.12 6.72 -17.96
CA PRO A 55 6.35 6.20 -17.37
C PRO A 55 6.14 4.96 -16.49
N LEU A 56 7.22 4.19 -16.35
CA LEU A 56 7.31 3.10 -15.38
C LEU A 56 6.96 3.65 -13.99
N ALA A 57 6.05 2.99 -13.29
CA ALA A 57 5.59 3.37 -11.97
C ALA A 57 5.98 2.30 -10.94
N ILE A 58 6.27 2.77 -9.74
CA ILE A 58 6.45 1.98 -8.53
C ILE A 58 5.18 2.13 -7.71
N MET A 59 4.64 1.01 -7.25
CA MET A 59 3.45 0.98 -6.41
C MET A 59 3.77 0.20 -5.14
N TYR A 60 3.40 0.77 -3.99
CA TYR A 60 3.40 0.08 -2.71
C TYR A 60 1.97 0.03 -2.19
N SER A 61 1.55 -1.12 -1.67
CA SER A 61 0.18 -1.27 -1.20
C SER A 61 0.03 -2.14 0.04
N PHE A 62 -0.92 -1.79 0.88
CA PHE A 62 -1.47 -2.68 1.90
C PHE A 62 -2.76 -3.30 1.41
N LEU A 63 -2.85 -4.62 1.50
CA LEU A 63 -4.10 -5.36 1.38
C LEU A 63 -4.65 -5.59 2.79
N LEU A 64 -5.73 -4.89 3.08
CA LEU A 64 -6.37 -4.87 4.39
C LEU A 64 -7.62 -5.77 4.38
N PRO A 65 -7.84 -6.53 5.47
CA PRO A 65 -9.05 -7.33 5.62
C PRO A 65 -10.32 -6.47 5.80
N GLU A 66 -11.48 -7.09 5.62
CA GLU A 66 -12.81 -6.47 5.70
C GLU A 66 -13.04 -5.61 6.94
N ILE A 67 -12.42 -5.94 8.08
CA ILE A 67 -12.54 -5.17 9.33
C ILE A 67 -12.17 -3.69 9.17
N TYR A 68 -11.36 -3.35 8.14
CA TYR A 68 -10.95 -1.98 7.83
C TYR A 68 -11.90 -1.25 6.88
N LEU A 69 -12.96 -1.89 6.34
CA LEU A 69 -13.90 -1.29 5.37
C LEU A 69 -14.92 -0.30 5.97
N GLN A 70 -14.68 0.22 7.17
CA GLN A 70 -15.59 1.16 7.82
C GLN A 70 -15.59 2.52 7.12
N ALA A 71 -16.73 3.22 7.09
CA ALA A 71 -16.87 4.52 6.40
C ALA A 71 -15.79 5.56 6.76
N SER A 72 -15.25 5.50 7.99
CA SER A 72 -14.18 6.36 8.47
C SER A 72 -12.88 6.26 7.68
N ILE A 73 -12.53 5.09 7.12
CA ILE A 73 -11.27 4.92 6.37
C ILE A 73 -11.25 5.81 5.12
N PHE A 74 -12.36 5.89 4.40
CA PHE A 74 -12.43 6.66 3.15
C PHE A 74 -12.38 8.17 3.40
N GLU A 75 -12.98 8.62 4.51
CA GLU A 75 -12.90 10.02 4.91
C GLU A 75 -11.48 10.43 5.30
N GLU A 76 -10.76 9.57 6.01
CA GLU A 76 -9.37 9.83 6.39
C GLU A 76 -8.45 9.81 5.18
N LEU A 77 -8.59 8.82 4.28
CA LEU A 77 -7.82 8.77 3.03
C LEU A 77 -8.00 10.04 2.18
N ARG A 78 -9.21 10.59 2.13
CA ARG A 78 -9.50 11.82 1.39
C ARG A 78 -8.86 13.07 2.01
N ARG A 79 -8.68 13.08 3.33
CA ARG A 79 -8.11 14.22 4.07
C ARG A 79 -6.60 14.12 4.26
N TYR A 80 -6.03 12.93 4.10
CA TYR A 80 -4.61 12.70 4.33
C TYR A 80 -3.77 13.37 3.22
N GLU A 81 -2.91 14.30 3.63
CA GLU A 81 -1.98 14.97 2.74
C GLU A 81 -0.74 14.10 2.53
N SER A 82 -0.80 13.19 1.55
CA SER A 82 0.35 12.35 1.16
C SER A 82 1.33 13.12 0.28
N GLY A 83 2.62 12.84 0.42
CA GLY A 83 3.64 13.27 -0.53
C GLY A 83 3.64 12.49 -1.85
N PHE A 84 2.76 11.48 -1.95
CA PHE A 84 2.62 10.58 -3.10
C PHE A 84 1.20 10.57 -3.65
N GLU A 85 1.03 9.91 -4.79
CA GLU A 85 -0.32 9.63 -5.30
C GLU A 85 -0.95 8.48 -4.49
N LEU A 86 -1.81 8.85 -3.54
CA LEU A 86 -2.57 7.94 -2.70
C LEU A 86 -3.91 7.56 -3.39
N SER A 87 -4.20 6.27 -3.46
CA SER A 87 -5.45 5.74 -4.00
C SER A 87 -5.88 4.50 -3.24
N TYR A 88 -7.12 4.06 -3.47
CA TYR A 88 -7.63 2.80 -2.91
C TYR A 88 -8.45 2.03 -3.93
N ILE A 89 -8.45 0.71 -3.78
CA ILE A 89 -9.26 -0.21 -4.59
C ILE A 89 -10.07 -1.08 -3.64
N LEU A 90 -11.39 -1.12 -3.88
CA LEU A 90 -12.29 -2.06 -3.22
C LEU A 90 -12.38 -3.33 -4.05
N MET A 91 -11.98 -4.44 -3.43
CA MET A 91 -12.09 -5.79 -3.97
C MET A 91 -12.97 -6.60 -3.02
N ASP A 92 -13.48 -7.76 -3.44
CA ASP A 92 -14.42 -8.56 -2.64
C ASP A 92 -13.94 -8.71 -1.17
N ARG A 93 -14.60 -7.96 -0.27
CA ARG A 93 -14.32 -7.85 1.18
C ARG A 93 -12.88 -7.45 1.56
N MET A 94 -12.14 -6.83 0.67
CA MET A 94 -10.78 -6.35 0.93
C MET A 94 -10.59 -4.92 0.45
N LEU A 95 -9.83 -4.16 1.23
CA LEU A 95 -9.40 -2.81 0.86
C LEU A 95 -7.93 -2.87 0.49
N ARG A 96 -7.59 -2.43 -0.73
CA ARG A 96 -6.20 -2.22 -1.11
C ARG A 96 -5.90 -0.73 -1.06
N LEU A 97 -5.05 -0.31 -0.13
CA LEU A 97 -4.48 1.04 -0.11
C LEU A 97 -3.23 1.05 -0.97
N VAL A 98 -3.10 2.02 -1.86
CA VAL A 98 -2.03 2.07 -2.85
C VAL A 98 -1.40 3.44 -2.87
N ILE A 99 -0.07 3.48 -2.74
CA ILE A 99 0.76 4.64 -3.00
C ILE A 99 1.48 4.38 -4.32
N THR A 100 1.36 5.31 -5.26
CA THR A 100 1.99 5.25 -6.58
C THR A 100 3.02 6.36 -6.71
N LEU A 101 4.15 6.05 -7.34
CA LEU A 101 5.20 7.00 -7.66
C LEU A 101 5.78 6.69 -9.05
N PRO A 102 5.76 7.65 -9.99
CA PRO A 102 6.51 7.53 -11.23
C PRO A 102 8.00 7.33 -10.92
N VAL A 103 8.65 6.40 -11.61
CA VAL A 103 10.07 6.10 -11.37
C VAL A 103 10.96 7.32 -11.57
N ASP A 104 10.59 8.23 -12.47
CA ASP A 104 11.35 9.46 -12.73
C ASP A 104 11.30 10.46 -11.56
N GLU A 105 10.37 10.27 -10.62
CA GLU A 105 10.22 11.07 -9.41
C GLU A 105 10.85 10.42 -8.17
N LEU A 106 11.47 9.24 -8.31
CA LEU A 106 12.12 8.55 -7.21
C LEU A 106 13.36 9.32 -6.71
N ARG A 107 13.21 10.02 -5.60
CA ARG A 107 14.30 10.74 -4.90
C ARG A 107 14.96 9.86 -3.83
N GLY A 108 15.44 8.67 -4.20
CA GLY A 108 16.07 7.75 -3.24
C GLY A 108 16.17 6.32 -3.72
N THR A 109 16.30 5.38 -2.77
CA THR A 109 16.28 3.93 -3.06
C THR A 109 14.84 3.41 -3.06
N LEU A 110 14.62 2.26 -3.72
CA LEU A 110 13.31 1.59 -3.70
C LEU A 110 12.87 1.23 -2.27
N LEU A 111 13.80 0.77 -1.44
CA LEU A 111 13.51 0.51 -0.03
C LEU A 111 13.20 1.78 0.74
N GLY A 112 13.92 2.88 0.48
CA GLY A 112 13.61 4.19 1.08
C GLY A 112 12.18 4.62 0.79
N PHE A 113 11.75 4.49 -0.47
CA PHE A 113 10.35 4.70 -0.87
C PHE A 113 9.38 3.79 -0.12
N ILE A 114 9.66 2.48 -0.06
CA ILE A 114 8.81 1.51 0.66
C ILE A 114 8.69 1.86 2.14
N HIS A 115 9.80 2.21 2.80
CA HIS A 115 9.78 2.59 4.21
C HIS A 115 8.95 3.86 4.45
N GLN A 116 9.05 4.85 3.57
CA GLN A 116 8.25 6.07 3.67
C GLN A 116 6.76 5.79 3.43
N ALA A 117 6.42 5.08 2.34
CA ALA A 117 5.04 4.72 2.03
C ALA A 117 4.41 3.85 3.14
N ARG A 118 5.19 2.94 3.73
CA ARG A 118 4.79 2.13 4.89
C ARG A 118 4.50 3.02 6.10
N ALA A 119 5.35 4.00 6.40
CA ALA A 119 5.10 4.93 7.49
C ALA A 119 3.80 5.71 7.29
N GLU A 120 3.55 6.24 6.09
CA GLU A 120 2.32 6.96 5.78
C GLU A 120 1.06 6.08 5.95
N PHE A 121 1.09 4.83 5.47
CA PHE A 121 -0.03 3.91 5.71
C PHE A 121 -0.23 3.59 7.19
N MET A 122 0.84 3.39 7.95
CA MET A 122 0.72 3.15 9.38
C MET A 122 0.12 4.36 10.11
N ASP A 123 0.48 5.59 9.73
CA ASP A 123 -0.13 6.80 10.27
C ASP A 123 -1.64 6.84 9.98
N ILE A 124 -2.05 6.55 8.72
CA ILE A 124 -3.46 6.48 8.33
C ILE A 124 -4.22 5.44 9.17
N LEU A 125 -3.65 4.23 9.30
CA LEU A 125 -4.25 3.15 10.08
C LEU A 125 -4.38 3.49 11.56
N ASP A 126 -3.35 4.12 12.15
CA ASP A 126 -3.37 4.58 13.53
C ASP A 126 -4.48 5.61 13.78
N TRP A 127 -4.69 6.54 12.84
CA TRP A 127 -5.80 7.50 12.91
C TRP A 127 -7.16 6.82 12.92
N ILE A 128 -7.33 5.79 12.09
CA ILE A 128 -8.57 5.02 11.98
C ILE A 128 -8.85 4.26 13.28
N VAL A 129 -7.85 3.57 13.81
CA VAL A 129 -7.97 2.83 15.08
C VAL A 129 -8.27 3.77 16.25
N LYS A 130 -7.57 4.91 16.34
CA LYS A 130 -7.81 5.92 17.39
C LYS A 130 -9.24 6.45 17.34
N ARG A 131 -9.77 6.74 16.14
CA ARG A 131 -11.17 7.18 15.97
C ARG A 131 -12.19 6.11 16.31
N ALA A 132 -11.97 4.87 15.86
CA ALA A 132 -12.85 3.75 16.18
C ALA A 132 -12.97 3.55 17.71
N ASN A 133 -11.86 3.69 18.44
CA ASN A 133 -11.83 3.59 19.89
C ASN A 133 -12.36 4.84 20.62
N ALA A 134 -12.35 6.01 19.97
CA ALA A 134 -12.88 7.26 20.52
C ALA A 134 -14.38 7.46 20.28
N ALA A 135 -15.01 6.64 19.42
CA ALA A 135 -16.46 6.65 19.23
C ALA A 135 -17.13 6.13 20.52
N PRO A 136 -17.97 6.94 21.21
CA PRO A 136 -18.64 6.47 22.40
C PRO A 136 -19.56 5.29 22.03
N LEU A 137 -19.49 4.21 22.81
CA LEU A 137 -20.50 3.15 22.84
C LEU A 137 -21.87 3.84 22.91
N ARG A 138 -22.61 3.89 21.80
CA ARG A 138 -24.01 4.29 21.83
C ARG A 138 -24.73 3.25 22.67
N VAL A 139 -24.99 3.63 23.91
CA VAL A 139 -25.81 2.94 24.89
C VAL A 139 -27.09 2.47 24.22
N LEU A 140 -27.15 1.19 23.88
CA LEU A 140 -28.41 0.46 23.66
C LEU A 140 -29.05 0.26 25.04
N ALA A 141 -29.52 1.34 25.63
CA ALA A 141 -30.43 1.31 26.77
C ALA A 141 -31.55 2.31 26.52
N ALA A 142 -32.46 1.96 25.63
CA ALA A 142 -33.80 2.53 25.59
C ALA A 142 -34.69 1.71 24.67
N GLN A 143 -35.23 0.60 25.16
CA GLN A 143 -36.64 0.26 24.98
C GLN A 143 -37.10 -0.47 26.25
N ARG A 144 -37.81 0.28 27.10
CA ARG A 144 -38.72 -0.23 28.13
C ARG A 144 -40.02 -0.63 27.47
#